data_AF-A0A485JK60-F1
#
_entry.id   AF-A0A485JK60-F1
#
_cell.length_a   1.000
_cell.length_b   1.000
_cell.length_c   1.000
_cell.angle_alpha   90.00
_cell.angle_beta   90.00
_cell.angle_gamma   90.00
#
_symmetry.space_group_name_H-M   'P 1'
#
loop_
_entity.id
_entity.type
_entity.pdbx_description
1 polymer ?
#
loop_
_entity_poly.entity_id
_entity_poly.type
_entity_poly.pdbx_seq_one_letter_code
_entity_poly.pdbx_strand_id
1 'polypeptide(L)'
;MREATPREVELALESAVNNAPIWFATPPAERAAILHRAAVLMESQMQQLIGILVREAGKTFSNAIAEVREAGRFSPLLRRTGAG
;
A
#
# COMPACT_ATOMS: atom_id res chain seq x y z
N MET A 1 -5.76 19.02 8.32
CA MET A 1 -5.05 17.75 8.59
C MET A 1 -4.70 17.75 10.08
N ARG A 2 -4.94 16.65 10.81
CA ARG A 2 -4.56 16.53 12.23
C ARG A 2 -3.32 15.66 12.31
N GLU A 3 -2.27 16.16 12.96
CA GLU A 3 -1.05 15.40 13.21
C GLU A 3 -1.27 14.36 14.32
N ALA A 4 -0.47 13.29 14.27
CA ALA A 4 -0.45 12.29 15.33
C ALA A 4 0.21 12.87 16.61
N THR A 5 -0.34 12.55 17.76
CA THR A 5 0.24 12.87 19.07
C THR A 5 1.35 11.86 19.43
N PRO A 6 2.29 12.21 20.33
CA PRO A 6 3.31 11.27 20.79
C PRO A 6 2.73 9.95 21.34
N ARG A 7 1.58 10.02 22.04
CA ARG A 7 0.92 8.83 22.58
C ARG A 7 0.35 7.92 21.49
N GLU A 8 -0.18 8.48 20.41
CA GLU A 8 -0.69 7.70 19.28
C GLU A 8 0.44 7.00 18.53
N VAL A 9 1.61 7.64 18.43
CA VAL A 9 2.81 7.02 17.87
C VAL A 9 3.27 5.85 18.73
N GLU A 10 3.33 6.02 20.05
CA GLU A 10 3.69 4.94 20.98
C GLU A 10 2.75 3.74 20.88
N LEU A 11 1.43 3.99 20.85
CA LEU A 11 0.42 2.95 20.66
C LEU A 11 0.57 2.21 19.32
N ALA A 12 0.88 2.94 18.24
CA ALA A 12 1.10 2.33 16.93
C ALA A 12 2.34 1.41 16.94
N LEU A 13 3.41 1.80 17.62
CA LEU A 13 4.63 1.01 17.76
C LEU A 13 4.39 -0.24 18.61
N GLU A 14 3.75 -0.11 19.79
CA GLU A 14 3.38 -1.25 20.64
C GLU A 14 2.52 -2.25 19.87
N SER A 15 1.51 -1.77 19.14
CA SER A 15 0.65 -2.61 18.31
C SER A 15 1.43 -3.33 17.20
N ALA A 16 2.36 -2.63 16.53
CA ALA A 16 3.18 -3.21 15.49
C ALA A 16 4.07 -4.34 16.03
N VAL A 17 4.73 -4.12 17.18
CA VAL A 17 5.59 -5.13 17.83
C VAL A 17 4.77 -6.34 18.27
N ASN A 18 3.62 -6.12 18.90
CA ASN A 18 2.77 -7.20 19.42
C ASN A 18 2.21 -8.10 18.31
N ASN A 19 1.93 -7.55 17.12
CA ASN A 19 1.37 -8.30 15.99
C ASN A 19 2.41 -8.76 14.97
N ALA A 20 3.68 -8.35 15.09
CA ALA A 20 4.75 -8.77 14.20
C ALA A 20 4.90 -10.30 14.06
N PRO A 21 4.78 -11.12 15.14
CA PRO A 21 4.89 -12.57 15.01
C PRO A 21 3.80 -13.18 14.12
N ILE A 22 2.58 -12.64 14.17
CA ILE A 22 1.47 -13.11 13.33
C ILE A 22 1.79 -12.84 11.86
N TRP A 23 2.21 -11.62 11.54
CA TRP A 23 2.58 -11.24 10.18
C TRP A 23 3.78 -12.03 9.65
N PHE A 24 4.77 -12.28 10.51
CA PHE A 24 5.94 -13.09 10.18
C PHE A 24 5.54 -14.54 9.86
N ALA A 25 4.62 -15.11 10.63
CA ALA A 25 4.10 -16.47 10.43
C ALA A 25 3.16 -16.59 9.22
N THR A 26 2.53 -15.50 8.76
CA THR A 26 1.69 -15.50 7.55
C THR A 26 2.52 -15.97 6.33
N PRO A 27 2.13 -17.03 5.61
CA PRO A 27 2.88 -17.55 4.47
C PRO A 27 3.15 -16.49 3.39
N PRO A 28 4.31 -16.52 2.70
CA PRO A 28 4.62 -15.57 1.62
C PRO A 28 3.53 -15.47 0.53
N ALA A 29 2.90 -16.60 0.18
CA ALA A 29 1.82 -16.64 -0.80
C ALA A 29 0.58 -15.86 -0.35
N GLU A 30 0.22 -15.93 0.94
CA GLU A 30 -0.91 -15.18 1.49
C GLU A 30 -0.60 -13.68 1.55
N ARG A 31 0.62 -13.30 1.94
CA ARG A 31 1.07 -11.89 1.90
C ARG A 31 1.06 -11.34 0.47
N ALA A 32 1.51 -12.13 -0.51
CA ALA A 32 1.43 -11.76 -1.92
C ALA A 32 -0.03 -11.62 -2.40
N ALA A 33 -0.94 -12.48 -1.95
CA ALA A 33 -2.35 -12.39 -2.28
C ALA A 33 -3.01 -11.11 -1.70
N ILE A 34 -2.60 -10.66 -0.50
CA ILE A 34 -3.03 -9.37 0.07
C ILE A 34 -2.61 -8.21 -0.83
N LEU A 35 -1.33 -8.17 -1.24
CA LEU A 35 -0.81 -7.13 -2.13
C LEU A 35 -1.48 -7.15 -3.50
N HIS A 36 -1.81 -8.32 -4.02
CA HIS A 36 -2.53 -8.45 -5.29
C HIS A 36 -3.95 -7.87 -5.20
N ARG A 37 -4.67 -8.18 -4.12
CA ARG A 37 -5.99 -7.59 -3.88
C ARG A 37 -5.91 -6.07 -3.75
N ALA A 38 -4.89 -5.56 -3.06
CA ALA A 38 -4.67 -4.12 -2.96
C ALA A 38 -4.44 -3.48 -4.34
N ALA A 39 -3.61 -4.09 -5.21
CA ALA A 39 -3.39 -3.59 -6.57
C ALA A 39 -4.69 -3.54 -7.39
N VAL A 40 -5.50 -4.61 -7.37
CA VAL A 40 -6.82 -4.64 -8.03
C VAL A 40 -7.74 -3.54 -7.50
N LEU A 41 -7.75 -3.32 -6.19
CA LEU A 41 -8.55 -2.25 -5.57
C LEU A 41 -8.08 -0.87 -6.00
N MET A 42 -6.78 -0.63 -6.11
CA MET A 42 -6.22 0.64 -6.59
C MET A 42 -6.60 0.91 -8.05
N GLU A 43 -6.51 -0.11 -8.91
CA GLU A 43 -6.91 -0.01 -10.31
C GLU A 43 -8.41 0.30 -10.43
N SER A 44 -9.26 -0.36 -9.63
CA SER A 44 -10.70 -0.11 -9.63
C SER A 44 -11.08 1.31 -9.18
N GLN A 45 -10.23 1.96 -8.39
CA GLN A 45 -10.44 3.30 -7.84
C GLN A 45 -9.57 4.37 -8.53
N MET A 46 -9.00 4.05 -9.70
CA MET A 46 -7.98 4.88 -10.35
C MET A 46 -8.42 6.34 -10.56
N GLN A 47 -9.66 6.58 -10.98
CA GLN A 47 -10.18 7.94 -11.17
C GLN A 47 -10.21 8.75 -9.87
N GLN A 48 -10.61 8.12 -8.76
CA GLN A 48 -10.67 8.78 -7.45
C GLN A 48 -9.25 9.09 -6.94
N LEU A 49 -8.32 8.14 -7.06
CA LEU A 49 -6.92 8.31 -6.67
C LEU A 49 -6.22 9.41 -7.47
N ILE A 50 -6.45 9.47 -8.79
CA ILE A 50 -5.95 10.56 -9.63
C ILE A 50 -6.49 11.91 -9.14
N GLY A 51 -7.78 12.00 -8.84
CA GLY A 51 -8.40 13.22 -8.32
C GLY A 51 -7.76 13.71 -7.01
N ILE A 52 -7.43 12.78 -6.10
CA ILE A 52 -6.72 13.08 -4.85
C ILE A 52 -5.31 13.60 -5.16
N LEU A 53 -4.54 12.90 -6.01
CA LEU A 53 -3.16 13.29 -6.35
C LEU A 53 -3.07 14.66 -7.02
N VAL A 54 -4.02 15.00 -7.89
CA VAL A 54 -4.08 16.32 -8.51
C VAL A 54 -4.42 17.39 -7.47
N ARG A 55 -5.45 17.15 -6.64
CA ARG A 55 -5.95 18.16 -5.69
C ARG A 55 -5.03 18.40 -4.50
N GLU A 56 -4.45 17.34 -3.94
CA GLU A 56 -3.73 17.40 -2.67
C GLU A 56 -2.22 17.42 -2.86
N ALA A 57 -1.69 16.75 -3.90
CA ALA A 57 -0.26 16.73 -4.21
C ALA A 57 0.11 17.63 -5.39
N GLY A 58 -0.84 18.34 -6.00
CA GLY A 58 -0.59 19.29 -7.11
C GLY A 58 -0.07 18.63 -8.38
N LYS A 59 -0.26 17.31 -8.56
CA LYS A 59 0.28 16.59 -9.72
C LYS A 59 -0.47 16.95 -10.98
N THR A 60 0.24 16.96 -12.11
CA THR A 60 -0.41 16.92 -13.42
C THR A 60 -1.17 15.61 -13.58
N PHE A 61 -2.20 15.61 -14.41
CA PHE A 61 -3.01 14.41 -14.66
C PHE A 61 -2.17 13.23 -15.17
N SER A 62 -1.20 13.49 -16.05
CA SER A 62 -0.28 12.48 -16.56
C SER A 62 0.59 11.85 -15.46
N ASN A 63 1.11 12.67 -14.54
CA ASN A 63 1.94 12.19 -13.43
C ASN A 63 1.10 11.40 -12.42
N ALA A 64 -0.13 11.86 -12.14
CA ALA A 64 -1.06 11.15 -11.27
C ALA A 64 -1.44 9.77 -11.83
N ILE A 65 -1.71 9.65 -13.15
CA ILE A 65 -1.96 8.36 -13.80
C ILE A 65 -0.74 7.44 -13.66
N ALA A 66 0.45 7.95 -13.94
CA ALA A 66 1.67 7.16 -13.90
C ALA A 66 1.89 6.56 -12.50
N GLU A 67 1.67 7.36 -11.46
CA GLU A 67 1.86 6.94 -10.07
C GLU A 67 0.87 5.88 -9.60
N VAL A 68 -0.43 6.04 -9.91
CA VAL A 68 -1.42 5.02 -9.55
C VAL A 68 -1.10 3.69 -10.23
N ARG A 69 -0.62 3.73 -11.49
CA ARG A 69 -0.18 2.54 -12.22
C ARG A 69 1.07 1.91 -11.63
N GLU A 70 2.03 2.73 -11.17
CA GLU A 70 3.24 2.24 -10.52
C GLU A 70 2.92 1.56 -9.18
N ALA A 71 2.06 2.18 -8.37
CA ALA A 71 1.66 1.61 -7.09
C ALA A 71 0.92 0.27 -7.26
N GLY A 72 0.08 0.12 -8.29
CA GLY A 72 -0.53 -1.17 -8.64
C GLY A 72 0.49 -2.23 -9.13
N ARG A 73 1.56 -1.80 -9.83
CA ARG A 73 2.61 -2.68 -10.37
C ARG A 73 3.52 -3.29 -9.31
N PHE A 74 3.59 -2.74 -8.10
CA PHE A 74 4.45 -3.26 -7.04
C PHE A 74 4.13 -4.72 -6.66
N SER A 75 2.88 -5.18 -6.86
CA SER A 75 2.44 -6.54 -6.47
C SER A 75 2.95 -7.68 -7.38
N PRO A 76 2.90 -7.60 -8.72
CA PRO A 76 3.39 -8.67 -9.61
C PRO A 76 4.87 -9.05 -9.48
N LEU A 77 5.75 -8.16 -8.99
CA LEU A 77 7.18 -8.46 -8.85
C LEU A 77 7.48 -9.58 -7.83
N LEU A 78 6.55 -9.87 -6.92
CA LEU A 78 6.64 -11.01 -6.00
C LEU A 78 6.36 -12.37 -6.68
N ARG A 79 5.90 -12.41 -7.94
CA ARG A 79 5.75 -13.68 -8.68
C ARG A 79 7.07 -14.24 -9.22
N ARG A 80 8.15 -13.46 -9.29
CA ARG A 80 9.42 -13.89 -9.92
C ARG A 80 10.48 -14.39 -8.94
N THR A 81 10.27 -14.29 -7.62
CA THR A 81 11.29 -14.63 -6.61
C THR A 81 10.90 -15.78 -5.66
N GLY A 82 9.78 -16.48 -5.92
CA GLY A 82 9.28 -17.57 -5.07
C GLY A 82 9.37 -18.98 -5.65
N ALA A 83 10.12 -19.19 -6.72
CA ALA A 83 10.39 -20.52 -7.29
C ALA A 83 11.91 -20.77 -7.25
N GLY A 84 12.38 -21.26 -6.12
CA GLY A 84 13.76 -21.64 -5.83
C GLY A 84 13.83 -22.29 -4.47
#